data_AF-A0A2W2DVK3-F1
#
_entry.id   AF-A0A2W2DVK3-F1
#
_cell.length_a   1.000
_cell.length_b   1.000
_cell.length_c   1.000
_cell.angle_alpha   90.00
_cell.angle_beta   90.00
_cell.angle_gamma   90.00
#
_symmetry.space_group_name_H-M   'P 1'
#
loop_
_entity.id
_entity.type
_entity.pdbx_description
1 polymer ?
#
loop_
_entity_poly.entity_id
_entity_poly.type
_entity_poly.pdbx_seq_one_letter_code
_entity_poly.pdbx_strand_id
1 'polypeptide(L)'
;MIAIGGAIGVGLFLGAGGRLAAAGPALVLSYAAAGVAAFFVMRALGELVLYRPVSGSFVEYAGEFIGPWAAFASGWMYWVNWAFTGIAELTAIAAYIHYWAPAFPQWLTALIALGFVMVVNLLSVRLFGELEFWFALLKVLAITLFLVVALVLVVFTVGQASPANLVAHGGFFPTGFPLVLMSLQSVVFAYASIELVGIAAGETARPREIMPRAINGVVWRIAIFYVGSVLLLGMVLPWTVYRAGESPFVTFFSGLGVPWAADAMNLVVITAALSSCNSGLYATGRILRSMAMKQEAPGFTGTLSSRHVPIGGILFTASMLLGGVALFYFLPTRAFNIATACASLGVITTWGVLVYCQTRLRRAGHRSAFPMPGSPYTNWLTLAFLALVVLLMPFADEDQRVAFFLIPALVAGIALGWRVVGRRRPASGEPPAGPPARPADEPPAGPPAEFRAEP
;
A
#
# COMPACT_ATOMS: atom_id res chain seq x y z
N MET A 1 0.54 2.79 14.91
CA MET A 1 -0.08 1.49 14.53
C MET A 1 -0.69 1.54 13.14
N ILE A 2 -1.41 2.60 12.75
CA ILE A 2 -1.97 2.77 11.38
C ILE A 2 -0.93 2.54 10.27
N ALA A 3 0.26 3.13 10.41
CA ALA A 3 1.41 2.92 9.53
C ALA A 3 1.86 1.45 9.38
N ILE A 4 1.61 0.63 10.41
CA ILE A 4 2.06 -0.76 10.51
C ILE A 4 0.99 -1.68 9.93
N GLY A 5 -0.26 -1.47 10.35
CA GLY A 5 -1.41 -2.28 9.93
C GLY A 5 -1.68 -2.19 8.44
N GLY A 6 -1.60 -0.98 7.87
CA GLY A 6 -1.88 -0.75 6.45
C GLY A 6 -0.78 -1.24 5.50
N ALA A 7 0.49 -1.21 5.91
CA ALA A 7 1.60 -1.60 5.05
C ALA A 7 1.68 -3.12 4.86
N ILE A 8 1.47 -3.89 5.94
CA ILE A 8 1.57 -5.36 5.91
C ILE A 8 0.23 -5.96 5.49
N GLY A 9 0.14 -6.35 4.23
CA GLY A 9 -1.06 -6.92 3.60
C GLY A 9 -0.77 -8.12 2.68
N VAL A 10 -1.71 -8.37 1.77
CA VAL A 10 -1.71 -9.56 0.90
C VAL A 10 -0.56 -9.60 -0.11
N GLY A 11 0.08 -8.48 -0.41
CA GLY A 11 1.26 -8.47 -1.28
C GLY A 11 2.40 -9.33 -0.73
N LEU A 12 2.61 -9.33 0.59
CA LEU A 12 3.56 -10.24 1.25
C LEU A 12 2.92 -11.60 1.54
N PHE A 13 1.70 -11.63 2.09
CA PHE A 13 1.11 -12.87 2.58
C PHE A 13 0.52 -13.80 1.53
N LEU A 14 0.09 -13.30 0.37
CA LEU A 14 -0.42 -14.10 -0.75
C LEU A 14 0.49 -13.96 -1.97
N GLY A 15 0.82 -12.72 -2.33
CA GLY A 15 1.59 -12.39 -3.51
C GLY A 15 2.95 -13.07 -3.54
N ALA A 16 3.67 -13.11 -2.41
CA ALA A 16 4.99 -13.71 -2.35
C ALA A 16 5.03 -15.20 -2.74
N GLY A 17 3.95 -15.97 -2.52
CA GLY A 17 3.92 -17.41 -2.86
C GLY A 17 4.04 -17.65 -4.35
N GLY A 18 3.15 -17.03 -5.14
CA GLY A 18 3.22 -17.10 -6.60
C GLY A 18 4.50 -16.51 -7.18
N ARG A 19 5.06 -15.47 -6.54
CA ARG A 19 6.31 -14.84 -7.01
C ARG A 19 7.55 -15.66 -6.65
N LEU A 20 7.57 -16.35 -5.51
CA LEU A 20 8.63 -17.32 -5.18
C LEU A 20 8.58 -18.49 -6.16
N ALA A 21 7.38 -18.96 -6.50
CA ALA A 21 7.17 -20.00 -7.49
C ALA A 21 7.60 -19.58 -8.92
N ALA A 22 7.60 -18.28 -9.24
CA ALA A 22 7.94 -17.79 -10.59
C ALA A 22 9.39 -17.27 -10.72
N ALA A 23 9.90 -16.59 -9.71
CA ALA A 23 11.23 -15.96 -9.72
C ALA A 23 12.28 -16.76 -8.94
N GLY A 24 11.87 -17.74 -8.15
CA GLY A 24 12.75 -18.51 -7.28
C GLY A 24 13.33 -17.69 -6.12
N PRO A 25 14.44 -18.14 -5.51
CA PRO A 25 15.03 -17.53 -4.33
C PRO A 25 15.56 -16.11 -4.59
N ALA A 26 15.92 -15.77 -5.83
CA ALA A 26 16.31 -14.41 -6.21
C ALA A 26 15.20 -13.35 -6.05
N LEU A 27 13.95 -13.73 -5.78
CA LEU A 27 12.88 -12.79 -5.43
C LEU A 27 13.28 -11.85 -4.28
N VAL A 28 14.13 -12.31 -3.36
CA VAL A 28 14.67 -11.47 -2.27
C VAL A 28 15.35 -10.19 -2.79
N LEU A 29 15.99 -10.25 -3.96
CA LEU A 29 16.62 -9.08 -4.58
C LEU A 29 15.58 -8.05 -5.03
N SER A 30 14.44 -8.50 -5.55
CA SER A 30 13.33 -7.61 -5.90
C SER A 30 12.76 -6.90 -4.68
N TYR A 31 12.55 -7.64 -3.58
CA TYR A 31 12.12 -7.06 -2.30
C TYR A 31 13.14 -6.09 -1.71
N ALA A 32 14.44 -6.38 -1.83
CA ALA A 32 15.50 -5.47 -1.39
C ALA A 32 15.54 -4.20 -2.25
N ALA A 33 15.52 -4.32 -3.59
CA ALA A 33 15.55 -3.18 -4.50
C ALA A 33 14.33 -2.27 -4.34
N ALA A 34 13.13 -2.84 -4.32
CA ALA A 34 11.92 -2.09 -4.04
C ALA A 34 11.89 -1.51 -2.62
N GLY A 35 12.47 -2.21 -1.64
CA GLY A 35 12.62 -1.71 -0.26
C GLY A 35 13.54 -0.50 -0.16
N VAL A 36 14.61 -0.44 -0.95
CA VAL A 36 15.49 0.75 -1.06
C VAL A 36 14.74 1.93 -1.69
N ALA A 37 13.97 1.70 -2.75
CA ALA A 37 13.12 2.74 -3.33
C ALA A 37 12.05 3.23 -2.33
N ALA A 38 11.40 2.31 -1.62
CA ALA A 38 10.44 2.62 -0.56
C ALA A 38 11.08 3.43 0.57
N PHE A 39 12.31 3.10 0.99
CA PHE A 39 13.07 3.91 1.94
C PHE A 39 13.20 5.36 1.48
N PHE A 40 13.64 5.58 0.23
CA PHE A 40 13.79 6.91 -0.33
C PHE A 40 12.47 7.67 -0.42
N VAL A 41 11.38 7.02 -0.85
CA VAL A 41 10.03 7.60 -0.86
C VAL A 41 9.59 8.02 0.54
N MET A 42 9.83 7.16 1.55
CA MET A 42 9.47 7.47 2.93
C MET A 42 10.29 8.62 3.51
N ARG A 43 11.57 8.74 3.14
CA ARG A 43 12.39 9.90 3.50
C ARG A 43 11.90 11.17 2.79
N ALA A 44 11.52 11.09 1.52
CA ALA A 44 10.94 12.20 0.78
C ALA A 44 9.63 12.69 1.41
N LEU A 45 8.74 11.75 1.76
CA LEU A 45 7.51 12.01 2.48
C LEU A 45 7.78 12.68 3.84
N GLY A 46 8.79 12.20 4.58
CA GLY A 46 9.19 12.81 5.85
C GLY A 46 9.56 14.27 5.74
N GLU A 47 10.35 14.65 4.73
CA GLU A 47 10.65 16.06 4.50
C GLU A 47 9.40 16.89 4.20
N LEU A 48 8.53 16.39 3.31
CA LEU A 48 7.30 17.09 2.91
C LEU A 48 6.34 17.28 4.10
N VAL A 49 6.20 16.25 4.93
CA VAL A 49 5.36 16.32 6.13
C VAL A 49 5.93 17.29 7.17
N LEU A 50 7.25 17.31 7.37
CA LEU A 50 7.88 18.26 8.29
C LEU A 50 7.80 19.71 7.78
N TYR A 51 7.82 19.89 6.46
CA TYR A 51 7.55 21.17 5.83
C TYR A 51 6.12 21.63 6.13
N ARG A 52 5.12 20.78 5.87
CA ARG A 52 3.71 21.10 6.10
C ARG A 52 2.88 19.84 6.37
N PRO A 53 2.48 19.56 7.63
CA PRO A 53 1.64 18.41 7.95
C PRO A 53 0.18 18.69 7.54
N VAL A 54 -0.33 17.97 6.54
CA VAL A 54 -1.70 18.12 6.02
C VAL A 54 -2.29 16.75 5.67
N SER A 55 -3.57 16.53 6.00
CA SER A 55 -4.22 15.22 5.80
C SER A 55 -4.40 14.84 4.33
N GLY A 56 -4.44 15.82 3.41
CA GLY A 56 -4.43 15.54 1.97
C GLY A 56 -3.06 15.10 1.44
N SER A 57 -2.00 15.19 2.26
CA SER A 57 -0.67 14.64 2.01
C SER A 57 -0.14 14.92 0.60
N PHE A 58 0.27 13.89 -0.15
CA PHE A 58 0.82 13.98 -1.50
C PHE A 58 -0.10 14.65 -2.52
N VAL A 59 -1.43 14.63 -2.35
CA VAL A 59 -2.35 15.36 -3.23
C VAL A 59 -2.18 16.87 -3.07
N GLU A 60 -2.07 17.34 -1.83
CA GLU A 60 -1.81 18.76 -1.54
C GLU A 60 -0.41 19.18 -1.98
N TYR A 61 0.61 18.35 -1.71
CA TYR A 61 1.98 18.62 -2.17
C TYR A 61 2.08 18.67 -3.70
N ALA A 62 1.34 17.82 -4.42
CA ALA A 62 1.27 17.86 -5.88
C ALA A 62 0.66 19.19 -6.36
N GLY A 63 -0.43 19.62 -5.73
CA GLY A 63 -1.07 20.90 -6.02
C GLY A 63 -0.14 22.08 -5.82
N GLU A 64 0.62 22.06 -4.73
CA GLU A 64 1.53 23.15 -4.35
C GLU A 64 2.81 23.21 -5.21
N PHE A 65 3.47 22.07 -5.45
CA PHE A 65 4.79 22.05 -6.10
C PHE A 65 4.78 21.80 -7.62
N ILE A 66 3.69 21.23 -8.15
CA ILE A 66 3.54 20.88 -9.57
C ILE A 66 2.39 21.68 -10.20
N GLY A 67 1.24 21.74 -9.52
CA GLY A 67 0.08 22.53 -9.91
C GLY A 67 -1.25 21.78 -9.76
N PRO A 68 -2.38 22.48 -9.97
CA PRO A 68 -3.70 21.92 -9.67
C PRO A 68 -4.06 20.65 -10.45
N TRP A 69 -3.60 20.52 -11.70
CA TRP A 69 -3.82 19.31 -12.49
C TRP A 69 -3.17 18.08 -11.86
N ALA A 70 -2.01 18.26 -11.22
CA ALA A 70 -1.24 17.18 -10.62
C ALA A 70 -1.88 16.73 -9.31
N ALA A 71 -2.49 17.66 -8.54
CA ALA A 71 -3.34 17.30 -7.41
C ALA A 71 -4.51 16.42 -7.85
N PHE A 72 -5.25 16.85 -8.88
CA PHE A 72 -6.36 16.07 -9.43
C PHE A 72 -5.92 14.67 -9.88
N ALA A 73 -4.86 14.59 -10.68
CA ALA A 73 -4.34 13.31 -11.18
C ALA A 73 -3.85 12.40 -10.05
N SER A 74 -3.12 12.95 -9.06
CA SER A 74 -2.61 12.20 -7.91
C SER A 74 -3.74 11.65 -7.04
N GLY A 75 -4.80 12.45 -6.81
CA GLY A 75 -5.96 12.03 -6.05
C GLY A 75 -6.72 10.88 -6.71
N TRP A 76 -6.99 10.98 -8.02
CA TRP A 76 -7.65 9.90 -8.77
C TRP A 76 -6.78 8.66 -8.92
N MET A 77 -5.46 8.79 -9.15
CA MET A 77 -4.56 7.64 -9.21
C MET A 77 -4.42 6.94 -7.86
N TYR A 78 -4.49 7.68 -6.75
CA TYR A 78 -4.54 7.08 -5.42
C TYR A 78 -5.87 6.40 -5.12
N TRP A 79 -6.98 6.94 -5.63
CA TRP A 79 -8.27 6.25 -5.58
C TRP A 79 -8.24 4.95 -6.39
N VAL A 80 -7.70 4.98 -7.62
CA VAL A 80 -7.49 3.78 -8.47
C VAL A 80 -6.62 2.75 -7.75
N ASN A 81 -5.51 3.18 -7.12
CA ASN A 81 -4.67 2.30 -6.29
C ASN A 81 -5.51 1.50 -5.29
N TRP A 82 -6.28 2.20 -4.46
CA TRP A 82 -7.05 1.56 -3.39
C TRP A 82 -8.28 0.80 -3.88
N ALA A 83 -8.91 1.26 -4.97
CA ALA A 83 -10.00 0.54 -5.60
C ALA A 83 -9.51 -0.85 -6.06
N PHE A 84 -8.39 -0.94 -6.76
CA PHE A 84 -7.83 -2.23 -7.16
C PHE A 84 -7.18 -2.99 -6.01
N THR A 85 -6.53 -2.32 -5.06
CA THR A 85 -5.99 -2.97 -3.86
C THR A 85 -7.10 -3.70 -3.12
N GLY A 86 -8.25 -3.06 -2.89
CA GLY A 86 -9.39 -3.72 -2.24
C GLY A 86 -9.89 -4.95 -2.99
N ILE A 87 -9.85 -4.97 -4.33
CA ILE A 87 -10.17 -6.18 -5.12
C ILE A 87 -9.17 -7.30 -4.83
N ALA A 88 -7.87 -6.98 -4.76
CA ALA A 88 -6.83 -7.94 -4.41
C ALA A 88 -7.02 -8.48 -2.97
N GLU A 89 -7.38 -7.62 -2.01
CA GLU A 89 -7.66 -8.01 -0.63
C GLU A 89 -8.87 -8.96 -0.53
N LEU A 90 -9.98 -8.62 -1.19
CA LEU A 90 -11.20 -9.45 -1.21
C LEU A 90 -10.93 -10.80 -1.88
N THR A 91 -10.14 -10.80 -2.96
CA THR A 91 -9.70 -12.03 -3.64
C THR A 91 -8.86 -12.91 -2.71
N ALA A 92 -7.95 -12.31 -1.93
CA ALA A 92 -7.14 -13.05 -0.98
C ALA A 92 -7.97 -13.66 0.16
N ILE A 93 -8.91 -12.90 0.71
CA ILE A 93 -9.83 -13.41 1.74
C ILE A 93 -10.62 -14.61 1.19
N ALA A 94 -11.09 -14.52 -0.06
CA ALA A 94 -11.78 -15.62 -0.71
C ALA A 94 -10.90 -16.87 -0.85
N ALA A 95 -9.63 -16.72 -1.24
CA ALA A 95 -8.66 -17.82 -1.33
C ALA A 95 -8.38 -18.45 0.05
N TYR A 96 -8.21 -17.63 1.10
CA TYR A 96 -7.95 -18.12 2.45
C TYR A 96 -9.15 -18.82 3.10
N ILE A 97 -10.37 -18.40 2.81
CA ILE A 97 -11.57 -19.12 3.28
C ILE A 97 -11.77 -20.40 2.48
N HIS A 98 -11.44 -20.41 1.18
CA HIS A 98 -11.49 -21.60 0.34
C HIS A 98 -10.58 -22.73 0.84
N TYR A 99 -9.47 -22.39 1.52
CA TYR A 99 -8.61 -23.37 2.20
C TYR A 99 -9.37 -24.21 3.22
N TRP A 100 -10.30 -23.63 4.00
CA TRP A 100 -11.13 -24.38 4.97
C TRP A 100 -12.45 -24.89 4.39
N ALA A 101 -13.06 -24.11 3.49
CA ALA A 101 -14.38 -24.35 2.94
C ALA A 101 -14.33 -24.37 1.41
N PRO A 102 -13.72 -25.39 0.78
CA PRO A 102 -13.53 -25.43 -0.66
C PRO A 102 -14.83 -25.49 -1.46
N ALA A 103 -15.90 -26.05 -0.87
CA ALA A 103 -17.23 -26.08 -1.45
C ALA A 103 -17.96 -24.73 -1.39
N PHE A 104 -17.49 -23.78 -0.57
CA PHE A 104 -18.14 -22.49 -0.41
C PHE A 104 -17.75 -21.54 -1.55
N PRO A 105 -18.72 -20.89 -2.24
CA PRO A 105 -18.41 -20.06 -3.40
C PRO A 105 -17.51 -18.87 -3.05
N GLN A 106 -16.34 -18.79 -3.69
CA GLN A 106 -15.36 -17.75 -3.39
C GLN A 106 -15.90 -16.32 -3.63
N TRP A 107 -16.74 -16.12 -4.65
CA TRP A 107 -17.37 -14.81 -4.92
C TRP A 107 -18.30 -14.36 -3.77
N LEU A 108 -18.97 -15.32 -3.13
CA LEU A 108 -19.85 -15.04 -2.00
C LEU A 108 -19.03 -14.69 -0.77
N THR A 109 -17.89 -15.36 -0.55
CA THR A 109 -16.92 -14.95 0.48
C THR A 109 -16.46 -13.51 0.27
N ALA A 110 -16.06 -13.15 -0.97
CA ALA A 110 -15.62 -11.80 -1.29
C ALA A 110 -16.73 -10.77 -1.04
N LEU A 111 -17.98 -11.09 -1.38
CA LEU A 111 -19.14 -10.24 -1.12
C LEU A 111 -19.42 -10.05 0.39
N ILE A 112 -19.36 -11.14 1.17
CA ILE A 112 -19.53 -11.09 2.63
C ILE A 112 -18.42 -10.26 3.26
N ALA A 113 -17.17 -10.45 2.83
CA ALA A 113 -16.03 -9.68 3.30
C ALA A 113 -16.18 -8.18 2.98
N LEU A 114 -16.61 -7.82 1.77
CA LEU A 114 -16.91 -6.43 1.40
C LEU A 114 -18.02 -5.85 2.29
N GLY A 115 -19.10 -6.59 2.52
CA GLY A 115 -20.18 -6.18 3.40
C GLY A 115 -19.69 -5.93 4.84
N PHE A 116 -18.88 -6.84 5.38
CA PHE A 116 -18.28 -6.70 6.70
C PHE A 116 -17.40 -5.44 6.80
N VAL A 117 -16.46 -5.26 5.87
CA VAL A 117 -15.54 -4.10 5.89
C VAL A 117 -16.32 -2.79 5.72
N MET A 118 -17.35 -2.76 4.88
CA MET A 118 -18.22 -1.60 4.71
C MET A 118 -18.96 -1.26 6.01
N VAL A 119 -19.57 -2.25 6.69
CA VAL A 119 -20.24 -2.04 7.98
C VAL A 119 -19.28 -1.48 9.01
N VAL A 120 -18.07 -2.04 9.13
CA VAL A 120 -17.03 -1.53 10.05
C VAL A 120 -16.69 -0.07 9.74
N ASN A 121 -16.52 0.29 8.46
CA ASN A 121 -16.20 1.66 8.05
C ASN A 121 -17.34 2.67 8.30
N LEU A 122 -18.60 2.23 8.26
CA LEU A 122 -19.76 3.09 8.46
C LEU A 122 -20.12 3.29 9.94
N LEU A 123 -19.75 2.35 10.83
CA LEU A 123 -20.18 2.38 12.22
C LEU A 123 -19.41 3.39 13.09
N SER A 124 -18.08 3.39 13.11
CA SER A 124 -17.34 4.34 13.96
C SER A 124 -15.84 4.41 13.62
N VAL A 125 -15.31 5.64 13.58
CA VAL A 125 -13.85 5.90 13.47
C VAL A 125 -13.09 5.38 14.69
N ARG A 126 -13.73 5.30 15.86
CA ARG A 126 -13.13 4.73 17.08
C ARG A 126 -12.98 3.22 16.98
N LEU A 127 -14.02 2.53 16.51
CA LEU A 127 -13.99 1.09 16.25
C LEU A 127 -12.92 0.73 15.20
N PHE A 128 -12.79 1.56 14.17
CA PHE A 128 -11.70 1.44 13.19
C PHE A 128 -10.32 1.44 13.87
N GLY A 129 -10.04 2.43 14.72
CA GLY A 129 -8.74 2.55 15.38
C GLY A 129 -8.42 1.38 16.31
N GLU A 130 -9.42 0.89 17.07
CA GLU A 130 -9.28 -0.26 17.96
C GLU A 130 -9.07 -1.57 17.18
N LEU A 131 -9.85 -1.83 16.14
CA LEU A 131 -9.67 -3.02 15.29
C LEU A 131 -8.33 -3.02 14.59
N GLU A 132 -7.90 -1.89 14.04
CA GLU A 132 -6.58 -1.76 13.40
C GLU A 132 -5.44 -2.00 14.39
N PHE A 133 -5.58 -1.59 15.64
CA PHE A 133 -4.59 -1.90 16.67
C PHE A 133 -4.43 -3.42 16.85
N TRP A 134 -5.54 -4.14 17.01
CA TRP A 134 -5.54 -5.59 17.21
C TRP A 134 -5.08 -6.35 15.97
N PHE A 135 -5.57 -5.98 14.79
CA PHE A 135 -5.15 -6.59 13.52
C PHE A 135 -3.67 -6.36 13.25
N ALA A 136 -3.15 -5.15 13.47
CA ALA A 136 -1.72 -4.88 13.32
C ALA A 136 -0.88 -5.67 14.33
N LEU A 137 -1.33 -5.80 15.59
CA LEU A 137 -0.64 -6.59 16.60
C LEU A 137 -0.55 -8.07 16.18
N LEU A 138 -1.66 -8.65 15.74
CA LEU A 138 -1.71 -10.05 15.29
C LEU A 138 -0.77 -10.31 14.12
N LYS A 139 -0.76 -9.42 13.12
CA LYS A 139 0.16 -9.50 11.96
C LYS A 139 1.62 -9.47 12.36
N VAL A 140 2.00 -8.51 13.21
CA VAL A 140 3.39 -8.35 13.65
C VAL A 140 3.84 -9.54 14.47
N LEU A 141 2.98 -10.05 15.37
CA LEU A 141 3.26 -11.25 16.14
C LEU A 141 3.49 -12.46 15.23
N ALA A 142 2.61 -12.68 14.24
CA ALA A 142 2.72 -13.82 13.33
C ALA A 142 3.97 -13.79 12.47
N ILE A 143 4.33 -12.62 11.91
CA ILE A 143 5.58 -12.48 11.13
C ILE A 143 6.80 -12.65 12.03
N THR A 144 6.78 -12.07 13.24
CA THR A 144 7.90 -12.21 14.19
C THR A 144 8.09 -13.68 14.59
N LEU A 145 6.99 -14.38 14.88
CA LEU A 145 7.00 -15.81 15.17
C LEU A 145 7.56 -16.61 13.99
N PHE A 146 7.09 -16.33 12.77
CA PHE A 146 7.63 -16.93 11.55
C PHE A 146 9.14 -16.70 11.44
N LEU A 147 9.61 -15.46 11.57
CA LEU A 147 11.04 -15.12 11.45
C LEU A 147 11.89 -15.88 12.47
N VAL A 148 11.44 -15.94 13.73
CA VAL A 148 12.17 -16.65 14.79
C VAL A 148 12.19 -18.15 14.51
N VAL A 149 11.04 -18.77 14.23
CA VAL A 149 10.94 -20.20 13.96
C VAL A 149 11.76 -20.57 12.72
N ALA A 150 11.57 -19.86 11.61
CA ALA A 150 12.30 -20.10 10.37
C ALA A 150 13.82 -19.94 10.57
N LEU A 151 14.26 -18.90 11.28
CA LEU A 151 15.68 -18.70 11.57
C LEU A 151 16.26 -19.85 12.40
N VAL A 152 15.57 -20.30 13.45
CA VAL A 152 15.98 -21.45 14.27
C VAL A 152 16.10 -22.70 13.39
N LEU A 153 15.10 -23.01 12.57
CA LEU A 153 15.14 -24.19 11.71
C LEU A 153 16.29 -24.12 10.69
N VAL A 154 16.58 -22.96 10.12
CA VAL A 154 17.69 -22.76 9.18
C VAL A 154 19.04 -22.88 9.86
N VAL A 155 19.23 -22.28 11.05
CA VAL A 155 20.49 -22.30 11.79
C VAL A 155 20.82 -23.72 12.27
N PHE A 156 19.83 -24.46 12.75
CA PHE A 156 20.00 -25.84 13.21
C PHE A 156 19.80 -26.89 12.10
N THR A 157 19.53 -26.46 10.87
CA THR A 157 19.28 -27.32 9.70
C THR A 157 18.25 -28.43 9.99
N VAL A 158 17.07 -28.03 10.46
CA VAL A 158 15.99 -28.94 10.85
C VAL A 158 15.07 -29.23 9.66
N GLY A 159 14.84 -30.51 9.38
CA GLY A 159 13.99 -30.95 8.28
C GLY A 159 14.57 -30.55 6.93
N GLN A 160 13.80 -29.84 6.11
CA GLN A 160 14.23 -29.32 4.81
C GLN A 160 14.89 -27.94 4.91
N ALA A 161 14.85 -27.28 6.06
CA ALA A 161 15.33 -25.90 6.19
C ALA A 161 16.86 -25.84 6.13
N SER A 162 17.40 -25.10 5.17
CA SER A 162 18.83 -24.90 5.00
C SER A 162 19.12 -23.69 4.13
N PRO A 163 20.20 -22.93 4.37
CA PRO A 163 20.67 -21.91 3.44
C PRO A 163 20.92 -22.47 2.03
N ALA A 164 21.20 -23.77 1.91
CA ALA A 164 21.41 -24.45 0.63
C ALA A 164 20.20 -24.39 -0.30
N ASN A 165 18.97 -24.27 0.23
CA ASN A 165 17.75 -24.15 -0.60
C ASN A 165 17.76 -22.95 -1.55
N LEU A 166 18.56 -21.91 -1.25
CA LEU A 166 18.75 -20.76 -2.13
C LEU A 166 19.45 -21.11 -3.44
N VAL A 167 20.15 -22.24 -3.53
CA VAL A 167 20.93 -22.62 -4.72
C VAL A 167 20.71 -24.06 -5.17
N ALA A 168 20.20 -24.95 -4.30
CA ALA A 168 20.08 -26.38 -4.55
C ALA A 168 19.11 -26.73 -5.70
N HIS A 169 18.15 -25.85 -6.01
CA HIS A 169 17.07 -26.12 -6.98
C HIS A 169 17.21 -25.27 -8.25
N GLY A 170 18.36 -25.41 -8.93
CA GLY A 170 18.65 -24.68 -10.19
C GLY A 170 19.47 -23.40 -10.02
N GLY A 171 20.15 -23.23 -8.87
CA GLY A 171 20.93 -22.03 -8.56
C GLY A 171 20.08 -20.90 -7.97
N PHE A 172 20.72 -19.75 -7.75
CA PHE A 172 20.05 -18.58 -7.16
C PHE A 172 19.07 -17.89 -8.13
N PHE A 173 19.34 -17.98 -9.43
CA PHE A 173 18.51 -17.46 -10.52
C PHE A 173 17.94 -18.61 -11.39
N PRO A 174 17.15 -19.52 -10.83
CA PRO A 174 16.75 -20.75 -11.54
C PRO A 174 15.83 -20.47 -12.73
N THR A 175 15.10 -19.36 -12.70
CA THR A 175 14.22 -18.90 -13.78
C THR A 175 14.83 -17.74 -14.58
N GLY A 176 16.10 -17.38 -14.30
CA GLY A 176 16.84 -16.31 -14.97
C GLY A 176 16.57 -14.92 -14.42
N PHE A 177 17.53 -14.02 -14.63
CA PHE A 177 17.48 -12.64 -14.13
C PHE A 177 16.28 -11.81 -14.64
N PRO A 178 15.81 -11.93 -15.90
CA PRO A 178 14.67 -11.14 -16.38
C PRO A 178 13.38 -11.35 -15.59
N LEU A 179 13.07 -12.58 -15.15
CA LEU A 179 11.87 -12.86 -14.37
C LEU A 179 11.93 -12.26 -12.96
N VAL A 180 13.14 -12.15 -12.38
CA VAL A 180 13.36 -11.41 -11.14
C VAL A 180 13.04 -9.93 -11.36
N LEU A 181 13.53 -9.31 -12.43
CA LEU A 181 13.19 -7.92 -12.74
C LEU A 181 11.68 -7.71 -12.97
N MET A 182 11.03 -8.62 -13.70
CA MET A 182 9.59 -8.57 -13.97
C MET A 182 8.72 -8.75 -12.71
N SER A 183 9.28 -9.24 -11.60
CA SER A 183 8.58 -9.32 -10.31
C SER A 183 8.53 -7.99 -9.56
N LEU A 184 9.37 -7.00 -9.92
CA LEU A 184 9.50 -5.73 -9.20
C LEU A 184 8.18 -4.98 -9.07
N GLN A 185 7.32 -5.01 -10.09
CA GLN A 185 6.00 -4.38 -10.06
C GLN A 185 5.14 -4.92 -8.91
N SER A 186 5.04 -6.24 -8.81
CA SER A 186 4.22 -6.89 -7.79
C SER A 186 4.82 -6.73 -6.39
N VAL A 187 6.15 -6.60 -6.31
CA VAL A 187 6.82 -6.28 -5.05
C VAL A 187 6.58 -4.82 -4.64
N VAL A 188 6.52 -3.87 -5.59
CA VAL A 188 6.12 -2.49 -5.30
C VAL A 188 4.70 -2.44 -4.72
N PHE A 189 3.76 -3.25 -5.24
CA PHE A 189 2.46 -3.42 -4.61
C PHE A 189 2.54 -3.91 -3.16
N ALA A 190 3.43 -4.86 -2.86
CA ALA A 190 3.57 -5.36 -1.49
C ALA A 190 3.97 -4.27 -0.48
N TYR A 191 4.62 -3.21 -0.94
CA TYR A 191 4.98 -2.05 -0.14
C TYR A 191 3.98 -0.89 -0.21
N ALA A 192 2.84 -1.07 -0.90
CA ALA A 192 1.76 -0.09 -0.89
C ALA A 192 1.34 0.27 0.55
N SER A 193 0.73 1.44 0.71
CA SER A 193 0.21 1.93 1.99
C SER A 193 1.25 2.43 2.99
N ILE A 194 2.56 2.32 2.71
CA ILE A 194 3.57 2.99 3.53
C ILE A 194 3.38 4.51 3.53
N GLU A 195 2.86 5.05 2.42
CA GLU A 195 2.49 6.46 2.26
C GLU A 195 1.29 6.90 3.11
N LEU A 196 0.49 5.97 3.66
CA LEU A 196 -0.63 6.27 4.55
C LEU A 196 -0.18 7.03 5.81
N VAL A 197 1.10 6.86 6.18
CA VAL A 197 1.79 7.65 7.21
C VAL A 197 1.65 9.15 6.95
N GLY A 198 1.71 9.57 5.68
CA GLY A 198 1.57 10.96 5.28
C GLY A 198 0.17 11.52 5.50
N ILE A 199 -0.87 10.71 5.29
CA ILE A 199 -2.27 11.10 5.53
C ILE A 199 -2.52 11.20 7.04
N ALA A 200 -2.06 10.19 7.80
CA ALA A 200 -2.18 10.17 9.26
C ALA A 200 -1.43 11.34 9.93
N ALA A 201 -0.37 11.85 9.30
CA ALA A 201 0.40 12.98 9.81
C ALA A 201 -0.44 14.25 10.03
N GLY A 202 -1.44 14.50 9.18
CA GLY A 202 -2.32 15.66 9.30
C GLY A 202 -3.27 15.58 10.51
N GLU A 203 -3.49 14.37 11.03
CA GLU A 203 -4.35 14.10 12.19
C GLU A 203 -3.52 13.79 13.46
N THR A 204 -2.18 13.83 13.36
CA THR A 204 -1.28 13.43 14.44
C THR A 204 -0.93 14.60 15.35
N ALA A 205 -1.07 14.43 16.66
CA ALA A 205 -0.55 15.38 17.65
C ALA A 205 0.99 15.40 17.61
N ARG A 206 1.60 16.58 17.44
CA ARG A 206 3.07 16.75 17.33
C ARG A 206 3.71 15.98 16.16
N PRO A 207 3.32 16.27 14.90
CA PRO A 207 3.83 15.56 13.73
C PRO A 207 5.35 15.70 13.59
N ARG A 208 5.95 16.83 14.01
CA ARG A 208 7.40 17.06 13.93
C ARG A 208 8.23 16.06 14.74
N GLU A 209 7.70 15.58 15.87
CA GLU A 209 8.38 14.63 16.75
C GLU A 209 8.07 13.17 16.35
N ILE A 210 6.81 12.89 16.01
CA ILE A 210 6.33 11.53 15.77
C ILE A 210 6.72 11.01 14.38
N MET A 211 6.67 11.87 13.35
CA MET A 211 6.85 11.44 11.97
C MET A 211 8.24 10.87 11.68
N PRO A 212 9.36 11.49 12.12
CA PRO A 212 10.69 10.90 11.93
C PRO A 212 10.81 9.48 12.50
N ARG A 213 10.25 9.25 13.70
CA ARG A 213 10.26 7.94 14.37
C ARG A 213 9.39 6.93 13.63
N ALA A 214 8.19 7.34 13.23
CA ALA A 214 7.27 6.51 12.47
C ALA A 214 7.89 6.05 11.15
N ILE A 215 8.48 6.99 10.40
CA ILE A 215 9.13 6.73 9.11
C ILE A 215 10.33 5.79 9.27
N ASN A 216 11.26 6.08 10.17
CA ASN A 216 12.41 5.20 10.41
C ASN A 216 11.95 3.79 10.86
N GLY A 217 10.86 3.70 11.63
CA GLY A 217 10.25 2.44 12.01
C GLY A 217 9.71 1.63 10.81
N VAL A 218 9.13 2.28 9.81
CA VAL A 218 8.68 1.60 8.58
C VAL A 218 9.88 0.99 7.83
N VAL A 219 11.00 1.70 7.76
CA VAL A 219 12.21 1.23 7.04
C VAL A 219 12.76 -0.06 7.64
N TRP A 220 12.95 -0.10 8.97
CA TRP A 220 13.40 -1.31 9.65
C TRP A 220 12.42 -2.47 9.46
N ARG A 221 11.11 -2.19 9.44
CA ARG A 221 10.08 -3.20 9.19
C ARG A 221 10.13 -3.73 7.76
N ILE A 222 10.38 -2.88 6.76
CA ILE A 222 10.61 -3.32 5.38
C ILE A 222 11.80 -4.27 5.32
N ALA A 223 12.93 -3.91 5.91
CA ALA A 223 14.12 -4.76 5.90
C ALA A 223 13.87 -6.11 6.60
N ILE A 224 13.31 -6.10 7.81
CA ILE A 224 13.17 -7.31 8.63
C ILE A 224 11.97 -8.15 8.18
N PHE A 225 10.78 -7.56 8.07
CA PHE A 225 9.55 -8.30 7.82
C PHE A 225 9.34 -8.66 6.35
N TYR A 226 9.87 -7.90 5.41
CA TYR A 226 9.69 -8.22 3.99
C TYR A 226 10.90 -8.96 3.45
N VAL A 227 12.06 -8.31 3.43
CA VAL A 227 13.28 -8.91 2.87
C VAL A 227 13.69 -10.13 3.72
N GLY A 228 13.69 -10.00 5.04
CA GLY A 228 13.98 -11.11 5.95
C GLY A 228 13.00 -12.28 5.80
N SER A 229 11.69 -12.02 5.66
CA SER A 229 10.72 -13.11 5.48
C SER A 229 10.90 -13.82 4.16
N VAL A 230 11.07 -13.09 3.04
CA VAL A 230 11.26 -13.70 1.71
C VAL A 230 12.57 -14.50 1.66
N LEU A 231 13.63 -13.97 2.27
CA LEU A 231 14.90 -14.69 2.40
C LEU A 231 14.72 -16.00 3.16
N LEU A 232 14.09 -15.96 4.34
CA LEU A 232 13.87 -17.15 5.15
C LEU A 232 12.91 -18.13 4.48
N LEU A 233 11.86 -17.67 3.79
CA LEU A 233 11.00 -18.51 2.97
C LEU A 233 11.81 -19.28 1.91
N GLY A 234 12.78 -18.63 1.25
CA GLY A 234 13.69 -19.29 0.30
C GLY A 234 14.69 -20.26 0.93
N MET A 235 14.92 -20.17 2.25
CA MET A 235 15.81 -21.07 2.98
C MET A 235 15.06 -22.23 3.66
N VAL A 236 13.83 -22.02 4.14
CA VAL A 236 13.08 -23.05 4.88
C VAL A 236 12.50 -24.13 3.99
N LEU A 237 12.15 -23.78 2.75
CA LEU A 237 11.56 -24.70 1.78
C LEU A 237 12.14 -24.46 0.38
N PRO A 238 12.25 -25.51 -0.46
CA PRO A 238 12.56 -25.36 -1.87
C PRO A 238 11.56 -24.42 -2.55
N TRP A 239 12.04 -23.50 -3.39
CA TRP A 239 11.15 -22.54 -4.07
C TRP A 239 10.07 -23.20 -4.95
N THR A 240 10.29 -24.44 -5.37
CA THR A 240 9.40 -25.24 -6.21
C THR A 240 8.12 -25.71 -5.51
N VAL A 241 8.04 -25.64 -4.18
CA VAL A 241 6.82 -26.04 -3.44
C VAL A 241 5.79 -24.91 -3.34
N TYR A 242 6.22 -23.66 -3.53
CA TYR A 242 5.32 -22.52 -3.47
C TYR A 242 4.40 -22.49 -4.70
N ARG A 243 3.19 -21.96 -4.52
CA ARG A 243 2.17 -21.86 -5.57
C ARG A 243 1.51 -20.48 -5.56
N ALA A 244 1.00 -20.09 -6.72
CA ALA A 244 0.11 -18.93 -6.81
C ALA A 244 -1.23 -19.23 -6.14
N GLY A 245 -1.81 -18.24 -5.47
CA GLY A 245 -3.09 -18.38 -4.77
C GLY A 245 -3.00 -19.02 -3.38
N GLU A 246 -1.81 -19.46 -2.96
CA GLU A 246 -1.55 -19.97 -1.60
C GLU A 246 -0.62 -19.00 -0.85
N SER A 247 -0.83 -18.86 0.46
CA SER A 247 0.11 -18.10 1.29
C SER A 247 1.39 -18.90 1.51
N PRO A 248 2.59 -18.36 1.19
CA PRO A 248 3.84 -19.08 1.45
C PRO A 248 4.09 -19.29 2.95
N PHE A 249 3.52 -18.44 3.80
CA PHE A 249 3.56 -18.62 5.25
C PHE A 249 2.69 -19.78 5.69
N VAL A 250 1.47 -19.91 5.16
CA VAL A 250 0.61 -21.07 5.42
C VAL A 250 1.27 -22.33 4.87
N THR A 251 1.81 -22.31 3.65
CA THR A 251 2.58 -23.43 3.06
C THR A 251 3.73 -23.87 3.98
N PHE A 252 4.49 -22.92 4.53
CA PHE A 252 5.55 -23.22 5.50
C PHE A 252 5.01 -23.89 6.77
N PHE A 253 4.01 -23.31 7.42
CA PHE A 253 3.46 -23.84 8.66
C PHE A 253 2.74 -25.19 8.47
N SER A 254 2.16 -25.46 7.30
CA SER A 254 1.64 -26.78 6.93
C SER A 254 2.73 -27.84 6.86
N GLY A 255 3.95 -27.46 6.46
CA GLY A 255 5.10 -28.36 6.36
C GLY A 255 5.77 -28.69 7.70
N LEU A 256 5.43 -28.01 8.80
CA LEU A 256 6.06 -28.21 10.12
C LEU A 256 5.53 -29.42 10.90
N GLY A 257 4.41 -30.02 10.48
CA GLY A 257 3.79 -31.14 11.18
C GLY A 257 3.05 -30.75 12.48
N VAL A 258 2.86 -29.44 12.74
CA VAL A 258 2.04 -28.94 13.84
C VAL A 258 0.60 -28.76 13.34
N PRO A 259 -0.39 -29.56 13.79
CA PRO A 259 -1.69 -29.68 13.13
C PRO A 259 -2.47 -28.35 12.95
N TRP A 260 -2.35 -27.42 13.91
CA TRP A 260 -3.12 -26.18 13.92
C TRP A 260 -2.34 -24.95 13.41
N ALA A 261 -1.04 -25.08 13.12
CA ALA A 261 -0.19 -23.93 12.86
C ALA A 261 -0.52 -23.26 11.51
N ALA A 262 -0.83 -24.07 10.49
CA ALA A 262 -1.30 -23.59 9.20
C ALA A 262 -2.63 -22.83 9.32
N ASP A 263 -3.59 -23.38 10.09
CA ASP A 263 -4.88 -22.75 10.34
C ASP A 263 -4.73 -21.42 11.08
N ALA A 264 -3.88 -21.38 12.12
CA ALA A 264 -3.62 -20.15 12.86
C ALA A 264 -3.01 -19.07 11.95
N MET A 265 -2.04 -19.43 11.10
CA MET A 265 -1.49 -18.49 10.11
C MET A 265 -2.54 -18.08 9.08
N ASN A 266 -3.38 -19.01 8.61
CA ASN A 266 -4.46 -18.72 7.66
C ASN A 266 -5.47 -17.71 8.22
N LEU A 267 -5.80 -17.82 9.51
CA LEU A 267 -6.60 -16.83 10.22
C LEU A 267 -5.92 -15.46 10.26
N VAL A 268 -4.61 -15.43 10.57
CA VAL A 268 -3.86 -14.16 10.60
C VAL A 268 -3.88 -13.46 9.24
N VAL A 269 -3.65 -14.19 8.14
CA VAL A 269 -3.62 -13.57 6.80
C VAL A 269 -5.00 -13.07 6.36
N ILE A 270 -6.10 -13.68 6.82
CA ILE A 270 -7.45 -13.12 6.64
C ILE A 270 -7.60 -11.78 7.38
N THR A 271 -7.19 -11.71 8.65
CA THR A 271 -7.23 -10.44 9.39
C THR A 271 -6.30 -9.39 8.76
N ALA A 272 -5.18 -9.83 8.17
CA ALA A 272 -4.26 -8.97 7.44
C ALA A 272 -4.94 -8.28 6.27
N ALA A 273 -5.66 -9.05 5.45
CA ALA A 273 -6.37 -8.58 4.28
C ALA A 273 -7.56 -7.67 4.65
N LEU A 274 -8.34 -8.06 5.67
CA LEU A 274 -9.45 -7.25 6.18
C LEU A 274 -9.00 -5.87 6.66
N SER A 275 -7.90 -5.81 7.42
CA SER A 275 -7.30 -4.56 7.91
C SER A 275 -6.78 -3.67 6.78
N SER A 276 -6.13 -4.25 5.77
CA SER A 276 -5.67 -3.49 4.59
C SER A 276 -6.86 -2.91 3.81
N CYS A 277 -7.87 -3.73 3.53
CA CYS A 277 -9.09 -3.29 2.84
C CYS A 277 -9.82 -2.18 3.62
N ASN A 278 -9.91 -2.32 4.94
CA ASN A 278 -10.49 -1.33 5.85
C ASN A 278 -9.72 -0.01 5.82
N SER A 279 -8.38 -0.05 5.89
CA SER A 279 -7.51 1.12 5.75
C SER A 279 -7.67 1.82 4.40
N GLY A 280 -7.90 1.06 3.33
CA GLY A 280 -8.15 1.59 1.99
C GLY A 280 -9.45 2.36 1.85
N LEU A 281 -10.55 1.83 2.40
CA LEU A 281 -11.83 2.55 2.44
C LEU A 281 -11.72 3.83 3.29
N TYR A 282 -11.01 3.77 4.42
CA TYR A 282 -10.71 4.93 5.26
C TYR A 282 -9.95 6.03 4.51
N ALA A 283 -8.89 5.65 3.78
CA ALA A 283 -8.02 6.58 3.06
C ALA A 283 -8.74 7.20 1.85
N THR A 284 -9.41 6.37 1.05
CA THR A 284 -10.15 6.83 -0.15
C THR A 284 -11.31 7.75 0.22
N GLY A 285 -12.05 7.47 1.28
CA GLY A 285 -13.12 8.35 1.76
C GLY A 285 -12.62 9.77 2.06
N ARG A 286 -11.43 9.91 2.67
CA ARG A 286 -10.82 11.22 2.98
C ARG A 286 -10.29 11.94 1.75
N ILE A 287 -9.63 11.22 0.85
CA ILE A 287 -9.10 11.79 -0.39
C ILE A 287 -10.25 12.28 -1.28
N LEU A 288 -11.28 11.45 -1.49
CA LEU A 288 -12.47 11.85 -2.25
C LEU A 288 -13.21 13.02 -1.61
N ARG A 289 -13.25 13.10 -0.29
CA ARG A 289 -13.81 14.26 0.41
C ARG A 289 -12.98 15.52 0.18
N SER A 290 -11.65 15.44 0.34
CA SER A 290 -10.74 16.56 0.07
C SER A 290 -10.88 17.08 -1.37
N MET A 291 -10.98 16.17 -2.34
CA MET A 291 -11.21 16.51 -3.75
C MET A 291 -12.60 17.11 -3.98
N ALA A 292 -13.65 16.57 -3.36
CA ALA A 292 -15.01 17.12 -3.49
C ALA A 292 -15.11 18.55 -2.94
N MET A 293 -14.40 18.87 -1.85
CA MET A 293 -14.30 20.25 -1.34
C MET A 293 -13.66 21.22 -2.35
N LYS A 294 -12.83 20.71 -3.27
CA LYS A 294 -12.23 21.46 -4.39
C LYS A 294 -13.03 21.34 -5.70
N GLN A 295 -14.22 20.73 -5.66
CA GLN A 295 -15.04 20.41 -6.84
C GLN A 295 -14.34 19.50 -7.87
N GLU A 296 -13.38 18.70 -7.41
CA GLU A 296 -12.56 17.77 -8.20
C GLU A 296 -13.08 16.32 -8.15
N ALA A 297 -14.07 16.05 -7.30
CA ALA A 297 -14.78 14.77 -7.19
C ALA A 297 -16.31 15.01 -7.12
N PRO A 298 -17.15 13.97 -7.33
CA PRO A 298 -18.60 14.11 -7.24
C PRO A 298 -19.05 14.73 -5.89
N GLY A 299 -19.96 15.70 -5.93
CA GLY A 299 -20.32 16.48 -4.72
C GLY A 299 -20.79 15.64 -3.53
N PHE A 300 -21.45 14.51 -3.78
CA PHE A 300 -21.92 13.60 -2.73
C PHE A 300 -20.78 12.95 -1.92
N THR A 301 -19.54 12.89 -2.45
CA THR A 301 -18.40 12.35 -1.69
C THR A 301 -17.83 13.36 -0.68
N GLY A 302 -18.29 14.63 -0.71
CA GLY A 302 -17.86 15.68 0.20
C GLY A 302 -18.62 15.71 1.54
N THR A 303 -19.81 15.12 1.62
CA THR A 303 -20.68 15.19 2.79
C THR A 303 -20.20 14.25 3.91
N LEU A 304 -20.20 14.74 5.14
CA LEU A 304 -19.95 13.94 6.34
C LEU A 304 -21.28 13.45 6.95
N SER A 305 -21.24 12.25 7.55
CA SER A 305 -22.30 11.79 8.45
C SER A 305 -22.23 12.49 9.81
N SER A 306 -23.26 12.28 10.65
CA SER A 306 -23.26 12.72 12.06
C SER A 306 -22.09 12.15 12.88
N ARG A 307 -21.49 11.06 12.41
CA ARG A 307 -20.30 10.42 13.01
C ARG A 307 -18.98 10.88 12.37
N HIS A 308 -19.00 11.96 11.59
CA HIS A 308 -17.84 12.55 10.92
C HIS A 308 -17.15 11.60 9.92
N VAL A 309 -17.92 10.69 9.30
CA VAL A 309 -17.43 9.73 8.29
C VAL A 309 -17.89 10.15 6.88
N PRO A 310 -17.01 10.14 5.86
CA PRO A 310 -17.37 10.48 4.47
C PRO A 310 -18.09 9.31 3.78
N ILE A 311 -19.36 9.08 4.13
CA ILE A 311 -20.15 7.93 3.63
C ILE A 311 -20.20 7.88 2.10
N GLY A 312 -20.39 9.01 1.43
CA GLY A 312 -20.46 9.04 -0.04
C GLY A 312 -19.19 8.54 -0.71
N GLY A 313 -18.01 8.89 -0.17
CA GLY A 313 -16.73 8.39 -0.66
C GLY A 313 -16.57 6.88 -0.44
N ILE A 314 -16.98 6.38 0.73
CA ILE A 314 -16.93 4.95 1.05
C ILE A 314 -17.84 4.15 0.11
N LEU A 315 -19.09 4.58 -0.08
CA LEU A 315 -20.04 3.91 -0.98
C LEU A 315 -19.58 3.95 -2.44
N PHE A 316 -18.96 5.05 -2.87
CA PHE A 316 -18.38 5.16 -4.21
C PHE A 316 -17.22 4.19 -4.43
N THR A 317 -16.33 4.03 -3.45
CA THR A 317 -15.27 3.02 -3.55
C THR A 317 -15.84 1.60 -3.46
N ALA A 318 -16.81 1.36 -2.56
CA ALA A 318 -17.44 0.06 -2.38
C ALA A 318 -18.20 -0.42 -3.63
N SER A 319 -18.80 0.48 -4.41
CA SER A 319 -19.44 0.12 -5.69
C SER A 319 -18.42 -0.36 -6.73
N MET A 320 -17.22 0.22 -6.73
CA MET A 320 -16.11 -0.29 -7.55
C MET A 320 -15.67 -1.68 -7.07
N LEU A 321 -15.52 -1.87 -5.75
CA LEU A 321 -15.18 -3.18 -5.18
C LEU A 321 -16.23 -4.24 -5.51
N LEU A 322 -17.51 -3.89 -5.56
CA LEU A 322 -18.57 -4.79 -6.02
C LEU A 322 -18.38 -5.19 -7.50
N GLY A 323 -17.96 -4.25 -8.35
CA GLY A 323 -17.51 -4.55 -9.71
C GLY A 323 -16.28 -5.48 -9.75
N GLY A 324 -15.38 -5.34 -8.78
CA GLY A 324 -14.26 -6.27 -8.57
C GLY A 324 -14.68 -7.67 -8.13
N VAL A 325 -15.72 -7.80 -7.30
CA VAL A 325 -16.34 -9.10 -6.98
C VAL A 325 -16.90 -9.75 -8.25
N ALA A 326 -17.50 -8.96 -9.15
CA ALA A 326 -17.92 -9.46 -10.47
C ALA A 326 -16.73 -9.89 -11.34
N LEU A 327 -15.65 -9.09 -11.39
CA LEU A 327 -14.41 -9.47 -12.08
C LEU A 327 -13.87 -10.81 -11.56
N PHE A 328 -13.88 -10.99 -10.23
CA PHE A 328 -13.47 -12.21 -9.58
C PHE A 328 -14.37 -13.41 -9.92
N TYR A 329 -15.68 -13.20 -10.08
CA TYR A 329 -16.61 -14.24 -10.54
C TYR A 329 -16.25 -14.76 -11.95
N PHE A 330 -15.86 -13.87 -12.87
CA PHE A 330 -15.53 -14.24 -14.25
C PHE A 330 -14.08 -14.70 -14.42
N LEU A 331 -13.14 -14.18 -13.63
CA LEU A 331 -11.70 -14.43 -13.75
C LEU A 331 -11.06 -14.76 -12.38
N PRO A 332 -11.52 -15.80 -11.65
CA PRO A 332 -11.13 -16.03 -10.26
C PRO A 332 -9.63 -16.26 -10.07
N THR A 333 -8.96 -16.91 -11.03
CA THR A 333 -7.52 -17.21 -10.96
C THR A 333 -6.62 -16.03 -11.30
N ARG A 334 -7.14 -15.04 -12.04
CA ARG A 334 -6.37 -13.88 -12.54
C ARG A 334 -6.69 -12.58 -11.82
N ALA A 335 -7.85 -12.50 -11.17
CA ALA A 335 -8.34 -11.28 -10.51
C ALA A 335 -7.33 -10.68 -9.54
N PHE A 336 -6.64 -11.50 -8.73
CA PHE A 336 -5.58 -11.02 -7.84
C PHE A 336 -4.45 -10.34 -8.61
N ASN A 337 -3.90 -11.00 -9.63
CA ASN A 337 -2.77 -10.47 -10.39
C ASN A 337 -3.15 -9.19 -11.16
N ILE A 338 -4.31 -9.18 -11.83
CA ILE A 338 -4.82 -7.99 -12.54
C ILE A 338 -5.00 -6.84 -11.56
N ALA A 339 -5.60 -7.10 -10.39
CA ALA A 339 -5.83 -6.10 -9.37
C ALA A 339 -4.52 -5.52 -8.83
N THR A 340 -3.55 -6.36 -8.44
CA THR A 340 -2.25 -5.88 -7.95
C THR A 340 -1.45 -5.13 -9.03
N ALA A 341 -1.57 -5.53 -10.30
CA ALA A 341 -0.96 -4.86 -11.44
C ALA A 341 -1.53 -3.44 -11.63
N CYS A 342 -2.85 -3.30 -11.67
CA CYS A 342 -3.51 -1.99 -11.77
C CYS A 342 -3.27 -1.11 -10.54
N ALA A 343 -3.32 -1.68 -9.32
CA ALA A 343 -3.06 -0.95 -8.08
C ALA A 343 -1.65 -0.33 -8.08
N SER A 344 -0.66 -1.09 -8.56
CA SER A 344 0.74 -0.64 -8.62
C SER A 344 0.97 0.59 -9.46
N LEU A 345 0.21 0.80 -10.53
CA LEU A 345 0.30 2.03 -11.33
C LEU A 345 -0.04 3.25 -10.47
N GLY A 346 -1.02 3.12 -9.58
CA GLY A 346 -1.36 4.11 -8.58
C GLY A 346 -0.26 4.31 -7.54
N VAL A 347 0.29 3.23 -6.96
CA VAL A 347 1.42 3.29 -6.01
C VAL A 347 2.62 4.01 -6.62
N ILE A 348 3.03 3.59 -7.83
CA ILE A 348 4.15 4.17 -8.58
C ILE A 348 3.91 5.66 -8.84
N THR A 349 2.69 6.04 -9.22
CA THR A 349 2.33 7.44 -9.43
C THR A 349 2.45 8.24 -8.13
N THR A 350 1.88 7.75 -7.03
CA THR A 350 1.96 8.43 -5.73
C THR A 350 3.39 8.59 -5.24
N TRP A 351 4.21 7.54 -5.37
CA TRP A 351 5.62 7.57 -4.99
C TRP A 351 6.43 8.51 -5.89
N GLY A 352 6.18 8.50 -7.20
CA GLY A 352 6.80 9.42 -8.15
C GLY A 352 6.48 10.87 -7.84
N VAL A 353 5.22 11.17 -7.52
CA VAL A 353 4.76 12.51 -7.10
C VAL A 353 5.45 12.95 -5.81
N LEU A 354 5.53 12.09 -4.80
CA LEU A 354 6.23 12.40 -3.54
C LEU A 354 7.70 12.78 -3.76
N VAL A 355 8.44 11.96 -4.51
CA VAL A 355 9.85 12.20 -4.80
C VAL A 355 10.04 13.46 -5.64
N TYR A 356 9.15 13.71 -6.61
CA TYR A 356 9.21 14.92 -7.42
C TYR A 356 8.90 16.18 -6.60
N CYS A 357 7.84 16.16 -5.78
CA CYS A 357 7.51 17.26 -4.86
C CYS A 357 8.65 17.57 -3.91
N GLN A 358 9.30 16.55 -3.34
CA GLN A 358 10.46 16.78 -2.47
C GLN A 358 11.66 17.38 -3.25
N THR A 359 11.86 16.99 -4.52
CA THR A 359 12.86 17.63 -5.39
C THR A 359 12.58 19.13 -5.56
N ARG A 360 11.31 19.49 -5.78
CA ARG A 360 10.85 20.88 -5.93
C ARG A 360 11.00 21.66 -4.62
N LEU A 361 10.65 21.06 -3.48
CA LEU A 361 10.82 21.63 -2.14
C LEU A 361 12.29 22.02 -1.87
N ARG A 362 13.23 21.13 -2.19
CA ARG A 362 14.67 21.43 -2.04
C ARG A 362 15.18 22.47 -3.02
N ARG A 363 14.70 22.47 -4.27
CA ARG A 363 15.03 23.53 -5.24
C ARG A 363 14.52 24.90 -4.80
N ALA A 364 13.45 24.96 -4.02
CA ALA A 364 12.96 26.18 -3.38
C ALA A 364 13.79 26.60 -2.14
N GLY A 365 14.89 25.90 -1.82
CA GLY A 365 15.82 26.27 -0.75
C GLY A 365 15.48 25.72 0.64
N HIS A 366 14.41 24.92 0.79
CA HIS A 366 14.03 24.38 2.08
C HIS A 366 15.07 23.37 2.60
N ARG A 367 15.44 23.51 3.87
CA ARG A 367 16.32 22.59 4.59
C ARG A 367 15.53 21.89 5.70
N SER A 368 15.42 20.57 5.62
CA SER A 368 14.71 19.76 6.61
C SER A 368 15.67 19.25 7.68
N ALA A 369 15.19 19.18 8.93
CA ALA A 369 15.88 18.48 10.02
C ALA A 369 15.87 16.94 9.83
N PHE A 370 15.09 16.42 8.88
CA PHE A 370 15.02 15.00 8.55
C PHE A 370 15.21 14.78 7.05
N PRO A 371 16.42 15.01 6.52
CA PRO A 371 16.64 15.02 5.08
C PRO A 371 16.64 13.61 4.47
N MET A 372 16.10 13.47 3.26
CA MET A 372 16.37 12.39 2.33
C MET A 372 17.87 12.33 2.01
N PRO A 373 18.54 11.22 2.35
CA PRO A 373 19.97 11.09 2.16
C PRO A 373 20.30 11.06 0.66
N GLY A 374 21.40 11.72 0.27
CA GLY A 374 21.90 11.72 -1.11
C GLY A 374 21.06 12.48 -2.14
N SER A 375 20.01 13.20 -1.72
CA SER A 375 19.21 14.02 -2.65
C SER A 375 20.04 15.18 -3.21
N PRO A 376 20.00 15.45 -4.52
CA PRO A 376 18.97 15.01 -5.48
C PRO A 376 19.27 13.70 -6.23
N TYR A 377 20.44 13.08 -6.07
CA TYR A 377 20.80 11.86 -6.83
C TYR A 377 19.87 10.69 -6.51
N THR A 378 19.55 10.50 -5.23
CA THR A 378 18.63 9.44 -4.78
C THR A 378 17.19 9.67 -5.26
N ASN A 379 16.79 10.91 -5.53
CA ASN A 379 15.48 11.23 -6.12
C ASN A 379 15.40 10.70 -7.55
N TRP A 380 16.39 11.05 -8.38
CA TRP A 380 16.45 10.60 -9.77
C TRP A 380 16.62 9.09 -9.87
N LEU A 381 17.42 8.48 -8.98
CA LEU A 381 17.52 7.03 -8.88
C LEU A 381 16.16 6.39 -8.59
N THR A 382 15.40 6.93 -7.64
CA THR A 382 14.07 6.41 -7.29
C THR A 382 13.07 6.59 -8.44
N LEU A 383 13.07 7.74 -9.10
CA LEU A 383 12.23 7.97 -10.29
C LEU A 383 12.61 7.05 -11.46
N ALA A 384 13.90 6.81 -11.69
CA ALA A 384 14.38 5.87 -12.70
C ALA A 384 13.97 4.44 -12.38
N PHE A 385 14.07 4.02 -11.11
CA PHE A 385 13.57 2.72 -10.65
C PHE A 385 12.05 2.57 -10.91
N LEU A 386 11.25 3.57 -10.52
CA LEU A 386 9.81 3.56 -10.75
C LEU A 386 9.45 3.51 -12.25
N ALA A 387 10.16 4.26 -13.08
CA ALA A 387 10.01 4.22 -14.53
C ALA A 387 10.37 2.84 -15.09
N LEU A 388 11.49 2.26 -14.64
CA LEU A 388 11.91 0.91 -15.02
C LEU A 388 10.82 -0.12 -14.70
N VAL A 389 10.22 -0.05 -13.51
CA VAL A 389 9.13 -0.97 -13.12
C VAL A 389 7.97 -0.91 -14.12
N VAL A 390 7.52 0.29 -14.49
CA VAL A 390 6.44 0.45 -15.49
C VAL A 390 6.86 -0.07 -16.86
N LEU A 391 8.10 0.21 -17.29
CA LEU A 391 8.63 -0.23 -18.58
C LEU A 391 8.83 -1.75 -18.69
N LEU A 392 8.94 -2.45 -17.56
CA LEU A 392 9.05 -3.91 -17.51
C LEU A 392 7.68 -4.62 -17.60
N MET A 393 6.58 -3.96 -17.21
CA MET A 393 5.23 -4.53 -17.25
C MET A 393 4.82 -5.15 -18.60
N PRO A 394 5.09 -4.54 -19.78
CA PRO A 394 4.70 -5.14 -21.06
C PRO A 394 5.48 -6.43 -21.40
N PHE A 395 6.61 -6.69 -20.74
CA PHE A 395 7.42 -7.88 -20.95
C PHE A 395 7.17 -8.97 -19.91
N ALA A 396 6.46 -8.64 -18.83
CA ALA A 396 6.12 -9.55 -17.73
C ALA A 396 4.95 -10.50 -18.11
N ASP A 397 4.18 -10.91 -17.11
CA ASP A 397 3.00 -11.76 -17.27
C ASP A 397 1.83 -11.05 -18.00
N GLU A 398 0.85 -11.83 -18.47
CA GLU A 398 -0.30 -11.31 -19.24
C GLU A 398 -1.10 -10.25 -18.47
N ASP A 399 -1.25 -10.41 -17.15
CA ASP A 399 -2.01 -9.50 -16.30
C ASP A 399 -1.32 -8.14 -16.14
N GLN A 400 0.01 -8.14 -16.02
CA GLN A 400 0.81 -6.91 -16.04
C GLN A 400 0.77 -6.22 -17.41
N ARG A 401 0.76 -6.98 -18.51
CA ARG A 401 0.59 -6.40 -19.86
C ARG A 401 -0.75 -5.70 -20.00
N VAL A 402 -1.84 -6.33 -19.54
CA VAL A 402 -3.17 -5.70 -19.53
C VAL A 402 -3.13 -4.38 -18.77
N ALA A 403 -2.58 -4.36 -17.54
CA ALA A 403 -2.47 -3.14 -16.76
C ALA A 403 -1.64 -2.05 -17.48
N PHE A 404 -0.52 -2.42 -18.12
CA PHE A 404 0.29 -1.47 -18.89
C PHE A 404 -0.48 -0.84 -20.04
N PHE A 405 -1.21 -1.64 -20.83
CA PHE A 405 -2.01 -1.13 -21.95
C PHE A 405 -3.27 -0.37 -21.53
N LEU A 406 -3.66 -0.43 -20.24
CA LEU A 406 -4.69 0.43 -19.67
C LEU A 406 -4.18 1.84 -19.34
N ILE A 407 -2.85 2.07 -19.29
CA ILE A 407 -2.28 3.40 -18.95
C ILE A 407 -2.82 4.51 -19.86
N PRO A 408 -2.83 4.38 -21.21
CA PRO A 408 -3.38 5.42 -22.08
C PRO A 408 -4.86 5.72 -21.79
N ALA A 409 -5.66 4.70 -21.49
CA ALA A 409 -7.06 4.87 -21.14
C ALA A 409 -7.22 5.60 -19.79
N LEU A 410 -6.41 5.25 -18.78
CA LEU A 410 -6.36 5.95 -17.49
C LEU A 410 -5.95 7.41 -17.65
N VAL A 411 -4.90 7.68 -18.43
CA VAL A 411 -4.43 9.04 -18.72
C VAL A 411 -5.51 9.84 -19.45
N ALA A 412 -6.15 9.25 -20.47
CA ALA A 412 -7.25 9.89 -21.19
C ALA A 412 -8.45 10.18 -20.27
N GLY A 413 -8.81 9.25 -19.38
CA GLY A 413 -9.87 9.42 -18.39
C GLY A 413 -9.58 10.55 -17.41
N ILE A 414 -8.37 10.60 -16.85
CA ILE A 414 -7.93 11.68 -15.96
C ILE A 414 -7.89 13.01 -16.71
N ALA A 415 -7.36 13.06 -17.93
CA ALA A 415 -7.29 14.27 -18.74
C ALA A 415 -8.69 14.80 -19.10
N LEU A 416 -9.63 13.91 -19.45
CA LEU A 416 -11.02 14.27 -19.71
C LEU A 416 -11.70 14.79 -18.44
N GLY A 417 -11.55 14.09 -17.32
CA GLY A 417 -12.06 14.51 -16.02
C GLY A 417 -11.54 15.89 -15.61
N TRP A 418 -10.24 16.13 -15.81
CA TRP A 418 -9.63 17.43 -15.57
C TRP A 418 -10.22 18.54 -16.44
N ARG A 419 -10.47 18.28 -17.74
CA ARG A 419 -11.12 19.26 -18.63
C ARG A 419 -12.55 19.56 -18.19
N VAL A 420 -13.30 18.56 -17.74
CA VAL A 420 -14.69 18.74 -17.25
C VAL A 420 -14.70 19.57 -15.97
N VAL A 421 -13.80 19.32 -15.03
CA VAL A 421 -13.68 20.10 -13.79
C VAL A 421 -13.12 21.50 -14.05
N GLY A 422 -12.11 21.63 -14.91
CA GLY A 422 -11.51 22.92 -15.27
C GLY A 422 -12.50 23.89 -15.92
N ARG A 423 -13.50 23.40 -16.66
CA ARG A 423 -14.59 24.20 -17.21
C ARG A 423 -15.54 24.78 -16.15
N ARG A 424 -15.54 24.21 -14.93
CA ARG A 424 -16.40 24.65 -13.81
C ARG A 424 -15.70 25.62 -12.86
N ARG A 425 -14.37 25.82 -13.01
CA ARG A 425 -13.63 26.78 -12.19
C ARG A 425 -13.91 28.20 -12.65
N PRO A 426 -14.32 29.12 -11.75
CA PRO A 426 -14.33 30.54 -12.07
C PRO A 426 -12.93 30.97 -12.52
N ALA A 427 -12.86 31.79 -13.57
CA ALA A 427 -11.63 32.45 -14.00
C ALA A 427 -11.24 33.53 -12.97
N SER A 428 -10.79 33.13 -11.79
CA SER A 428 -10.16 34.02 -10.82
C SER A 428 -8.84 33.39 -10.43
N GLY A 429 -7.78 33.82 -11.12
CA GLY A 429 -6.42 33.49 -10.80
C GLY A 429 -6.01 34.21 -9.53
N GLU A 430 -5.99 33.49 -8.42
CA GLU A 430 -4.98 33.61 -7.37
C GLU A 430 -5.14 32.40 -6.46
N PRO A 431 -4.06 31.69 -6.08
CA PRO A 431 -4.13 30.74 -4.99
C PRO A 431 -4.64 31.50 -3.76
N PRO A 432 -5.57 30.96 -2.95
CA PRO A 432 -5.86 31.56 -1.66
C PRO A 432 -4.52 31.69 -0.93
N ALA A 433 -4.15 32.93 -0.56
CA ALA A 433 -2.95 33.19 0.19
C ALA A 433 -2.94 32.25 1.39
N GLY A 434 -2.02 31.28 1.39
CA GLY A 434 -1.81 30.44 2.55
C GLY A 434 -1.55 31.37 3.74
N PRO A 435 -2.05 31.04 4.94
CA PRO A 435 -1.72 31.81 6.12
C PRO A 435 -0.18 31.97 6.17
N PRO A 436 0.33 33.18 6.44
CA PRO A 436 1.76 33.45 6.41
C PRO A 436 2.49 32.40 7.25
N ALA A 437 3.59 31.87 6.70
CA ALA A 437 4.42 30.91 7.42
C ALA A 437 4.78 31.50 8.78
N ARG A 438 4.31 30.86 9.86
CA ARG A 438 4.62 31.32 11.22
C ARG A 438 6.15 31.30 11.42
N PRO A 439 6.73 32.35 12.03
CA PRO A 439 8.12 32.34 12.44
C PRO A 439 8.44 31.08 13.26
N ALA A 440 9.65 30.54 13.09
CA ALA A 440 10.06 29.27 13.70
C ALA A 440 10.03 29.26 15.24
N ASP A 441 9.90 30.43 15.87
CA ASP A 441 10.00 30.64 17.32
C ASP A 441 8.65 30.82 18.03
N GLU A 442 7.52 30.69 17.33
CA GLU A 442 6.20 30.83 17.95
C GLU A 442 5.70 29.47 18.52
N PRO A 443 5.34 29.38 19.82
CA PRO A 443 4.80 28.14 20.37
C PRO A 443 3.51 27.76 19.63
N PRO A 444 3.24 26.45 19.46
CA PRO A 444 2.08 26.00 18.71
C PRO A 444 0.81 26.58 19.34
N ALA A 445 -0.03 27.19 18.50
CA ALA A 445 -1.38 27.56 18.92
C ALA A 445 -2.04 26.29 19.48
N GLY A 446 -2.61 26.42 20.68
CA GLY A 446 -3.39 25.34 21.28
C GLY A 446 -4.48 24.87 20.32
N PRO A 447 -5.03 23.66 20.52
CA PRO A 447 -6.10 23.16 19.70
C PRO A 447 -7.22 24.22 19.56
N PRO A 448 -7.89 24.31 18.40
CA PRO A 448 -9.07 25.15 18.24
C PRO A 448 -10.02 24.95 19.42
N ALA A 449 -10.74 25.98 19.86
CA ALA A 449 -11.65 25.91 21.01
C ALA A 449 -12.66 24.74 20.90
N GLU A 450 -12.92 24.25 19.69
CA GLU A 450 -13.75 23.08 19.34
C GLU A 450 -13.16 21.71 19.75
N PHE A 451 -11.92 21.64 20.25
CA PHE A 451 -11.26 20.41 20.72
C PHE A 451 -10.90 20.44 22.21
N ARG A 452 -11.39 21.42 22.97
CA ARG A 452 -11.35 21.33 24.43
C ARG A 452 -12.41 20.33 24.86
N ALA A 453 -11.97 19.14 25.29
CA ALA A 453 -12.84 18.29 26.09
C ALA A 453 -13.23 19.08 27.34
N GLU A 454 -14.52 19.41 27.46
CA GLU A 454 -15.08 19.77 28.75
C GLU A 454 -14.98 18.56 29.70
N PRO A 455 -14.76 18.82 31.01
CA PRO A 455 -14.21 17.85 31.96
C PRO A 455 -15.02 16.57 32.15
#